data_AF-A0A358XQQ7-F1
#
_entry.id   AF-A0A358XQQ7-F1
#
_cell.length_a   1.000
_cell.length_b   1.000
_cell.length_c   1.000
_cell.angle_alpha   90.00
_cell.angle_beta   90.00
_cell.angle_gamma   90.00
#
_symmetry.space_group_name_H-M   'P 1'
#
loop_
_entity.id
_entity.type
_entity.pdbx_description
1 polymer ?
#
loop_
_entity_poly.entity_id
_entity_poly.type
_entity_poly.pdbx_seq_one_letter_code
_entity_poly.pdbx_strand_id
1 'polypeptide(L)' 'AVAEIDERFTSKMASAAIAQSGKKKKDRQQKGLIDTVSATIILQSYMDSRNF' A
#
# COMPACT_ATOMS: atom_id res chain seq x y z
N ALA A 1 18.35 6.22 10.85
CA ALA A 1 18.10 7.20 9.76
C ALA A 1 16.61 7.16 9.44
N VAL A 2 15.97 8.32 9.36
CA VAL A 2 14.56 8.44 8.94
C VAL A 2 14.56 8.85 7.47
N ALA A 3 13.66 8.28 6.67
CA ALA A 3 13.50 8.62 5.25
C ALA A 3 12.04 8.97 4.98
N GLU A 4 11.82 10.06 4.27
CA GLU A 4 10.50 10.50 3.86
C GLU A 4 10.20 9.97 2.45
N ILE A 5 9.00 9.43 2.27
CA ILE A 5 8.52 8.87 1.01
C ILE A 5 7.18 9.51 0.70
N ASP A 6 7.01 9.90 -0.57
CA ASP A 6 5.75 10.44 -1.06
C ASP A 6 4.67 9.35 -1.18
N GLU A 7 3.58 9.48 -0.43
CA GLU A 7 2.49 8.50 -0.37
C GLU A 7 1.24 8.89 -1.16
N ARG A 8 1.25 10.01 -1.92
CA ARG A 8 0.04 10.60 -2.54
C ARG A 8 -0.75 9.63 -3.44
N PHE A 9 -0.09 8.64 -4.03
CA PHE A 9 -0.73 7.62 -4.88
C PHE A 9 -0.85 6.25 -4.22
N THR A 10 -0.30 6.06 -3.03
CA THR A 10 -0.21 4.77 -2.34
C THR A 10 -1.57 4.20 -2.01
N SER A 11 -2.48 5.01 -1.44
CA SER A 11 -3.85 4.56 -1.11
C SER A 11 -4.63 4.08 -2.34
N LYS A 12 -4.37 4.69 -3.51
CA LYS A 12 -5.00 4.30 -4.77
C LYS A 12 -4.40 2.99 -5.30
N MET A 13 -3.08 2.81 -5.21
CA MET A 13 -2.41 1.56 -5.57
C MET A 13 -2.84 0.41 -4.66
N ALA A 14 -2.89 0.63 -3.34
CA ALA A 14 -3.37 -0.34 -2.37
C ALA A 14 -4.81 -0.77 -2.67
N SER A 15 -5.69 0.19 -2.94
CA SER A 15 -7.09 -0.09 -3.32
C SER A 15 -7.19 -0.90 -4.62
N ALA A 16 -6.35 -0.61 -5.61
CA ALA A 16 -6.31 -1.37 -6.87
C ALA A 16 -5.78 -2.81 -6.67
N ALA A 17 -4.74 -3.00 -5.86
CA ALA A 17 -4.22 -4.32 -5.51
C ALA A 17 -5.26 -5.15 -4.73
N ILE A 18 -5.94 -4.53 -3.77
CA ILE A 18 -7.04 -5.16 -3.01
C ILE A 18 -8.21 -5.52 -3.93
N ALA A 19 -8.52 -4.69 -4.93
CA ALA A 19 -9.54 -4.99 -5.93
C ALA A 19 -9.23 -6.26 -6.73
N GLN A 20 -7.96 -6.48 -7.06
CA GLN A 20 -7.47 -7.65 -7.81
C GLN A 20 -7.32 -8.90 -6.95
N SER A 21 -7.29 -8.78 -5.61
CA SER A 21 -7.08 -9.90 -4.68
C SER A 21 -8.25 -10.88 -4.53
N GLY A 22 -9.35 -10.69 -5.28
CA GLY A 22 -10.53 -11.58 -5.21
C GLY A 22 -11.39 -11.44 -3.95
N LYS A 23 -11.11 -10.46 -3.06
CA LYS A 23 -11.88 -10.21 -1.83
C LYS A 23 -13.31 -9.74 -2.13
N LYS A 24 -14.25 -9.94 -1.20
CA LYS A 24 -15.63 -9.44 -1.32
C LYS A 24 -15.66 -7.91 -1.22
N LYS A 25 -16.66 -7.25 -1.81
CA LYS A 25 -16.77 -5.78 -1.84
C LYS A 25 -16.66 -5.13 -0.45
N LYS A 26 -17.30 -5.72 0.56
CA LYS A 26 -17.25 -5.25 1.95
C LYS A 26 -15.83 -5.26 2.52
N ASP A 27 -15.07 -6.32 2.22
CA ASP A 27 -13.70 -6.46 2.70
C ASP A 27 -12.74 -5.49 2.00
N ARG A 28 -13.02 -5.16 0.73
CA ARG A 28 -12.23 -4.18 -0.05
C ARG A 28 -12.35 -2.74 0.46
N GLN A 29 -13.44 -2.42 1.15
CA GLN A 29 -13.72 -1.09 1.70
C GLN A 29 -13.20 -0.92 3.12
N GLN A 30 -12.65 -1.98 3.73
CA GLN A 30 -12.12 -1.89 5.09
C GLN A 30 -10.86 -1.04 5.11
N LYS A 31 -10.94 0.12 5.78
CA LYS A 31 -9.84 1.07 5.86
C LYS A 31 -8.56 0.43 6.41
N GLY A 32 -8.66 -0.39 7.46
CA GLY A 32 -7.49 -1.09 8.02
C GLY A 32 -6.77 -2.00 7.02
N LEU A 33 -7.50 -2.59 6.06
CA LEU A 33 -6.88 -3.38 5.00
C LEU A 33 -6.12 -2.49 4.01
N ILE A 34 -6.71 -1.37 3.62
CA ILE A 34 -6.08 -0.37 2.74
C ILE A 34 -4.82 0.18 3.40
N ASP A 35 -4.89 0.59 4.66
CA ASP A 35 -3.78 1.16 5.43
C ASP A 35 -2.61 0.17 5.54
N THR A 36 -2.91 -1.12 5.79
CA THR A 36 -1.89 -2.17 5.87
C THR A 36 -1.17 -2.37 4.53
N VAL A 37 -1.92 -2.48 3.43
CA VAL A 37 -1.32 -2.64 2.09
C VAL A 37 -0.54 -1.39 1.69
N SER A 38 -1.02 -0.19 2.04
CA SER A 38 -0.29 1.06 1.81
C SER A 38 1.05 1.08 2.55
N ALA A 39 1.08 0.69 3.83
CA ALA A 39 2.32 0.62 4.61
C ALA A 39 3.33 -0.35 3.97
N THR A 40 2.86 -1.49 3.44
CA THR A 40 3.73 -2.43 2.72
C THR A 40 4.30 -1.83 1.43
N ILE A 41 3.51 -1.08 0.67
CA ILE A 41 3.97 -0.41 -0.57
C ILE A 41 5.02 0.67 -0.25
N ILE A 42 4.82 1.43 0.83
CA ILE A 42 5.80 2.43 1.29
C ILE A 42 7.10 1.74 1.69
N LEU A 43 7.02 0.63 2.43
CA LEU A 43 8.19 -0.16 2.80
C LEU A 43 8.92 -0.71 1.57
N GLN A 44 8.19 -1.26 0.60
CA GLN A 44 8.79 -1.74 -0.65
C GLN A 44 9.50 -0.61 -1.38
N SER A 45 8.86 0.56 -1.49
CA SER A 45 9.46 1.74 -2.12
C SER A 45 10.73 2.20 -1.40
N TYR A 46 10.75 2.12 -0.07
CA TYR A 46 11.95 2.40 0.73
C TYR A 46 13.07 1.41 0.42
N MET A 47 12.77 0.12 0.38
CA MET A 47 13.75 -0.94 0.12
C MET A 47 14.30 -0.86 -1.30
N ASP A 48 13.44 -0.61 -2.30
CA ASP A 48 13.83 -0.43 -3.70
C ASP A 48 14.73 0.79 -3.87
N SER A 49 14.43 1.91 -3.19
CA SER A 49 15.27 3.11 -3.21
C SER A 49 16.68 2.89 -2.63
N ARG A 50 16.84 1.83 -1.84
CA ARG A 50 18.11 1.44 -1.22
C ARG A 50 18.83 0.33 -2.01
N ASN A 51 18.25 -0.15 -3.12
CA ASN A 51 18.74 -1.29 -3.92
C ASN A 51 19.16 -2.49 -3.06
N PHE A 52 18.26 -2.93 -2.18
CA PHE A 52 18.35 -4.27 -1.57
C PHE A 52 18.13 -5.38 -2.60
#